data_AF-A0A7J2ZBG8-F1
#
_entry.id   AF-A0A7J2ZBG8-F1
#
_cell.length_a   1.000
_cell.length_b   1.000
_cell.length_c   1.000
_cell.angle_alpha   90.00
_cell.angle_beta   90.00
_cell.angle_gamma   90.00
#
_symmetry.space_group_name_H-M   'P 1'
#
loop_
_entity.id
_entity.type
_entity.pdbx_description
1 polymer ?
#
loop_
_entity_poly.entity_id
_entity_poly.type
_entity_poly.pdbx_seq_one_letter_code
_entity_poly.pdbx_strand_id
1 'polypeptide(L)' 'MPKLRKCSFCGNEFPPGTGMMYVKNDGTIFWFCSSKCRKNSLKLRRDARKLKWTKYFGKEEKGKA' A
#
# COMPACT_ATOMS: atom_id res chain seq x y z
N MET A 1 1.82 19.71 11.76
CA MET A 1 2.55 18.55 12.31
C MET A 1 2.57 17.43 11.28
N PRO A 2 3.71 16.78 11.02
CA PRO A 2 3.81 15.76 9.98
C PRO A 2 2.99 14.52 10.36
N LYS A 3 2.03 14.11 9.53
CA LYS A 3 1.17 12.94 9.80
C LYS A 3 1.81 11.67 9.24
N LEU A 4 1.95 10.64 10.07
CA LEU A 4 2.30 9.30 9.63
C LEU A 4 1.20 8.76 8.71
N ARG A 5 1.59 8.14 7.60
CA ARG A 5 0.67 7.55 6.62
C ARG A 5 0.89 6.04 6.58
N LYS A 6 -0.21 5.29 6.41
CA LYS A 6 -0.19 3.84 6.26
C LYS A 6 -0.19 3.47 4.77
N CYS A 7 0.69 2.56 4.38
CA CYS A 7 0.73 2.04 3.02
C CYS A 7 -0.49 1.15 2.76
N SER A 8 -1.22 1.44 1.68
CA SER A 8 -2.40 0.68 1.25
C SER A 8 -2.09 -0.77 0.92
N PHE A 9 -0.86 -1.08 0.49
CA PHE A 9 -0.47 -2.42 0.06
C PHE A 9 0.10 -3.28 1.19
N CYS A 10 1.20 -2.84 1.81
CA CYS A 10 1.89 -3.66 2.81
C CYS A 10 1.40 -3.42 4.24
N GLY A 11 0.65 -2.34 4.49
CA GLY A 11 0.13 -1.97 5.81
C GLY A 11 1.15 -1.33 6.75
N ASN A 12 2.39 -1.14 6.30
CA ASN A 12 3.42 -0.45 7.07
C ASN A 12 3.19 1.06 7.08
N GLU A 13 3.50 1.68 8.19
CA GLU A 13 3.53 3.14 8.31
C GLU A 13 4.84 3.67 7.74
N PHE A 14 4.78 4.87 7.16
CA PHE A 14 5.94 5.52 6.59
C PHE A 14 5.97 7.01 6.97
N PRO A 15 7.18 7.59 7.11
CA PRO A 15 7.33 8.98 7.48
C PRO A 15 6.80 9.91 6.37
N PRO A 16 6.27 11.07 6.75
CA PRO A 16 5.86 12.09 5.79
C PRO A 16 7.06 12.60 4.99
N GLY A 17 6.83 12.92 3.71
CA GLY A 17 7.90 13.26 2.76
C GLY A 17 8.47 12.05 2.01
N THR A 18 8.10 10.83 2.41
CA THR A 18 8.52 9.58 1.75
C THR A 18 7.32 8.87 1.11
N GLY A 19 7.58 8.05 0.09
CA GLY A 19 6.55 7.25 -0.59
C GLY A 19 5.90 7.98 -1.76
N MET A 20 4.71 7.54 -2.13
CA MET A 20 3.97 8.07 -3.28
C MET A 20 2.46 7.99 -3.04
N MET A 21 1.76 9.03 -3.47
CA MET A 21 0.30 9.04 -3.59
C MET A 21 -0.07 8.63 -5.01
N TYR A 22 -0.95 7.64 -5.15
CA TYR A 22 -1.51 7.21 -6.42
C TYR A 22 -3.01 7.40 -6.38
N VAL A 23 -3.53 8.21 -7.31
CA VAL A 23 -4.97 8.48 -7.42
C VAL A 23 -5.48 7.72 -8.63
N LYS A 24 -6.48 6.86 -8.42
CA LYS A 24 -7.16 6.19 -9.54
C LYS A 24 -8.21 7.12 -10.16
N ASN A 25 -8.69 6.76 -11.36
CA ASN A 25 -9.71 7.52 -12.07
C ASN A 25 -11.05 7.63 -11.31
N ASP A 26 -11.36 6.68 -10.42
CA ASP A 26 -12.52 6.71 -9.52
C ASP A 26 -12.33 7.67 -8.32
N GLY A 27 -11.21 8.38 -8.22
CA GLY A 27 -10.89 9.27 -7.10
C GLY A 27 -10.36 8.56 -5.85
N THR A 28 -10.31 7.22 -5.85
CA THR A 28 -9.73 6.46 -4.73
C THR A 28 -8.22 6.73 -4.63
N ILE A 29 -7.78 7.10 -3.43
CA ILE A 29 -6.40 7.44 -3.12
C ILE A 29 -5.70 6.23 -2.49
N PHE A 30 -4.60 5.81 -3.10
CA PHE A 30 -3.69 4.81 -2.56
C PHE A 30 -2.36 5.43 -2.14
N TRP A 31 -1.91 5.05 -0.94
CA TRP A 31 -0.60 5.45 -0.43
C TRP A 31 0.36 4.28 -0.53
N PHE A 32 1.50 4.47 -1.19
CA PHE A 32 2.54 3.47 -1.30
C PHE A 32 3.81 3.93 -0.59
N CYS A 33 4.35 3.09 0.29
CA CYS A 33 5.62 3.40 0.95
C CYS A 33 6.83 3.27 0.02
N SER A 34 6.75 2.46 -1.05
CA SER A 34 7.88 2.22 -1.96
C SER A 34 7.44 1.79 -3.36
N SER A 35 8.37 1.90 -4.32
CA SER A 35 8.20 1.38 -5.68
C SER A 35 7.88 -0.11 -5.73
N LYS A 36 8.35 -0.91 -4.75
CA LYS A 36 8.01 -2.33 -4.62
C LYS A 36 6.50 -2.50 -4.43
N CYS A 37 5.91 -1.77 -3.48
CA CYS A 37 4.47 -1.83 -3.20
C CYS A 37 3.63 -1.40 -4.41
N ARG A 38 4.03 -0.30 -5.07
CA ARG A 38 3.36 0.18 -6.28
C ARG A 38 3.37 -0.85 -7.41
N LYS A 39 4.53 -1.41 -7.75
CA LYS A 39 4.66 -2.41 -8.82
C LYS A 39 3.82 -3.66 -8.51
N ASN A 40 3.84 -4.08 -7.25
CA ASN A 40 3.18 -5.31 -6.85
C ASN A 40 1.64 -5.19 -6.82
N SER A 41 1.11 -4.04 -6.41
CA SER A 41 -0.33 -3.73 -6.48
C SER A 41 -0.77 -3.43 -7.93
N LEU A 42 -0.14 -2.46 -8.61
CA LEU A 42 -0.67 -1.94 -9.88
C LEU A 42 -0.26 -2.77 -11.10
N LYS A 43 1.01 -3.16 -11.21
CA LYS A 43 1.53 -3.88 -12.39
C LYS A 43 1.28 -5.38 -12.29
N LEU A 44 1.66 -5.97 -11.17
CA LEU A 44 1.59 -7.43 -10.97
C LEU A 44 0.25 -7.89 -10.40
N ARG A 45 -0.61 -6.97 -9.96
CA ARG A 45 -1.94 -7.25 -9.38
C ARG A 45 -1.90 -8.35 -8.30
N ARG A 46 -0.83 -8.37 -7.49
CA ARG A 46 -0.69 -9.36 -6.43
C ARG A 46 -1.56 -9.00 -5.26
N ASP A 47 -2.19 -10.01 -4.67
CA ASP A 47 -2.92 -9.85 -3.42
C ASP A 47 -1.93 -9.78 -2.25
N ALA A 48 -2.01 -8.72 -1.43
CA ALA A 48 -1.17 -8.57 -0.25
C ALA A 48 -1.32 -9.77 0.70
N ARG A 49 -2.51 -10.36 0.80
CA ARG A 49 -2.80 -11.48 1.72
C ARG A 49 -2.02 -12.75 1.42
N LYS A 50 -1.57 -12.91 0.17
CA LYS A 50 -0.77 -14.07 -0.28
C LYS A 50 0.73 -13.87 -0.07
N LEU A 51 1.16 -12.68 0.37
CA LEU A 51 2.57 -12.33 0.48
C LEU A 51 3.02 -12.21 1.93
N LYS A 52 3.88 -13.15 2.33
CA LYS A 52 4.42 -13.31 3.70
C LYS A 52 5.02 -12.03 4.31
N TRP A 53 5.53 -11.11 3.48
CA TRP A 53 6.19 -9.89 3.94
C TRP A 53 5.24 -8.71 4.22
N THR A 54 3.94 -8.86 3.93
CA THR A 54 2.96 -7.81 4.21
C THR A 54 2.29 -8.05 5.56
N LYS A 55 1.82 -6.98 6.22
CA LYS A 55 1.06 -7.09 7.48
C LYS A 55 -0.32 -7.75 7.30
N TYR A 56 -0.75 -7.95 6.06
CA TYR A 56 -2.03 -8.55 5.69
C TYR A 56 -1.91 -10.05 5.38
N PHE A 57 -0.71 -10.63 5.45
CA PHE A 57 -0.51 -12.05 5.22
C PHE A 57 -1.38 -12.88 6.18
N GLY A 58 -2.22 -13.76 5.63
CA GLY A 58 -3.11 -14.62 6.42
C GLY A 58 -4.26 -13.90 7.14
N LYS A 59 -4.48 -12.60 6.90
CA LYS A 59 -5.61 -11.85 7.45
C LYS A 59 -6.78 -11.79 6.48
N GLU A 60 -8.00 -11.73 7.01
CA GLU A 60 -9.21 -11.48 6.22
C GLU A 60 -9.23 -10.06 5.63
N GLU A 61 -8.72 -9.08 6.39
CA GLU A 61 -8.63 -7.69 5.96
C GLU A 61 -7.73 -7.52 4.73
N LYS A 62 -8.32 -7.06 3.62
CA LYS A 62 -7.56 -6.70 2.42
C LYS A 62 -6.82 -5.39 2.63
N GLY A 63 -5.57 -5.33 2.18
CA GLY A 63 -4.92 -4.04 1.91
C GLY A 63 -5.75 -3.28 0.89
N LYS A 64 -6.07 -2.00 1.18
CA LYS A 64 -6.94 -1.15 0.36
C LYS A 64 -6.22 -0.69 -0.92
N ALA A 65 -5.60 -1.58 -1.68
CA ALA A 65 -4.78 -1.29 -2.87
C ALA A 65 -5.38 -1.86 -4.15
#